data_AF-A0A5S4V3Q1-F1
#
_entry.id   AF-A0A5S4V3Q1-F1
#
_cell.length_a   1.000
_cell.length_b   1.000
_cell.length_c   1.000
_cell.angle_alpha   90.00
_cell.angle_beta   90.00
_cell.angle_gamma   90.00
#
_symmetry.space_group_name_H-M   'P 1'
#
loop_
_entity.id
_entity.type
_entity.pdbx_description
1 polymer ?
#
loop_
_entity_poly.entity_id
_entity_poly.type
_entity_poly.pdbx_seq_one_letter_code
_entity_poly.pdbx_strand_id
1 'polypeptide(L)'
;MTAPGSGDQIGRFLTVADAAEILAVDVAAVDELIRSGELPAIRVGSSGPWRIERTQLEVWIEEQYELTRRHSAWQQGEFANIVELSGARTARLRPVD
;
A
#
# COMPACT_ATOMS: atom_id res chain seq x y z
N MET A 1 28.27 -14.45 -12.59
CA MET A 1 27.24 -13.44 -12.91
C MET A 1 26.07 -14.19 -13.52
N THR A 2 25.10 -14.59 -12.70
CA THR A 2 23.96 -15.39 -13.15
C THR A 2 22.92 -14.43 -13.72
N ALA A 3 22.58 -14.59 -14.99
CA ALA A 3 21.50 -13.84 -15.63
C ALA A 3 20.17 -14.13 -14.89
N PRO A 4 19.35 -13.12 -14.56
CA PRO A 4 18.01 -13.38 -14.05
C PRO A 4 17.20 -14.04 -15.18
N GLY A 5 16.76 -15.28 -14.91
CA GLY A 5 16.04 -16.09 -15.86
C GLY A 5 14.75 -15.41 -16.32
N SER A 6 14.45 -15.57 -17.59
CA SER A 6 13.24 -15.12 -18.25
C SER A 6 11.98 -15.53 -17.47
N GLY A 7 11.38 -14.55 -16.78
CA GLY A 7 9.95 -14.25 -16.67
C GLY A 7 8.93 -15.27 -16.14
N ASP A 8 9.13 -16.59 -16.27
CA ASP A 8 8.01 -17.55 -16.14
C ASP A 8 8.28 -18.71 -15.17
N GLN A 9 9.52 -18.88 -14.69
CA GLN A 9 9.86 -19.89 -13.67
C GLN A 9 10.48 -19.24 -12.44
N ILE A 10 9.84 -18.18 -11.98
CA ILE A 10 10.22 -17.46 -10.77
C ILE A 10 9.86 -18.37 -9.59
N GLY A 11 10.86 -19.03 -9.00
CA GLY A 11 10.70 -19.90 -7.85
C GLY A 11 9.98 -19.22 -6.68
N ARG A 12 9.59 -20.00 -5.67
CA ARG A 12 8.81 -19.55 -4.50
C ARG A 12 9.34 -18.27 -3.82
N PHE A 13 10.64 -17.99 -3.94
CA PHE A 13 11.31 -16.84 -3.34
C PHE A 13 11.85 -15.87 -4.37
N LEU A 14 11.46 -14.60 -4.22
CA LEU A 14 11.90 -13.44 -4.98
C LEU A 14 13.17 -12.85 -4.36
N THR A 15 14.04 -12.29 -5.20
CA THR A 15 15.04 -11.32 -4.74
C THR A 15 14.37 -9.96 -4.46
N VAL A 16 15.08 -9.09 -3.74
CA VAL A 16 14.65 -7.69 -3.55
C VAL A 16 14.52 -6.97 -4.90
N ALA A 17 15.38 -7.29 -5.87
CA ALA A 17 15.31 -6.74 -7.22
C ALA A 17 14.05 -7.20 -7.97
N ASP A 18 13.74 -8.50 -7.93
CA ASP A 18 12.54 -9.04 -8.60
C ASP A 18 11.25 -8.42 -8.01
N ALA A 19 11.19 -8.24 -6.68
CA ALA A 19 10.06 -7.60 -6.03
C ALA A 19 9.94 -6.10 -6.41
N ALA A 20 11.07 -5.41 -6.57
CA ALA A 20 11.09 -4.02 -7.01
C ALA A 20 10.58 -3.89 -8.45
N GLU A 21 10.95 -4.81 -9.34
CA GLU A 21 10.42 -4.88 -10.70
C GLU A 21 8.90 -5.13 -10.72
N ILE A 22 8.41 -6.06 -9.89
CA ILE A 22 6.97 -6.37 -9.78
C ILE A 22 6.17 -5.15 -9.30
N LEU A 23 6.68 -4.46 -8.28
CA LEU A 23 6.02 -3.28 -7.71
C LEU A 23 6.26 -1.99 -8.53
N ALA A 24 7.11 -2.05 -9.56
CA ALA A 24 7.56 -0.90 -10.35
C ALA A 24 8.12 0.24 -9.49
N VAL A 25 8.99 -0.11 -8.52
CA VAL A 25 9.66 0.83 -7.61
C VAL A 25 11.17 0.62 -7.61
N ASP A 26 11.90 1.53 -6.97
CA ASP A 26 13.33 1.35 -6.74
C ASP A 26 13.61 0.23 -5.73
N VAL A 27 14.72 -0.50 -5.92
CA VAL A 27 15.17 -1.57 -5.01
C VAL A 27 15.33 -1.06 -3.56
N ALA A 28 15.75 0.21 -3.39
CA ALA A 28 15.89 0.83 -2.08
C ALA A 28 14.55 0.98 -1.34
N ALA A 29 13.43 1.15 -2.06
CA ALA A 29 12.11 1.22 -1.45
C ALA A 29 11.71 -0.15 -0.88
N VAL A 30 11.96 -1.23 -1.61
CA VAL A 30 11.69 -2.60 -1.12
C VAL A 30 12.60 -2.94 0.07
N ASP A 31 13.87 -2.51 0.05
CA ASP A 31 14.78 -2.71 1.18
C ASP A 31 14.31 -1.98 2.45
N GLU A 32 13.76 -0.77 2.32
CA GLU A 32 13.16 -0.05 3.44
C GLU A 32 11.92 -0.79 3.98
N LEU A 33 11.04 -1.29 3.12
CA LEU A 33 9.86 -2.06 3.55
C LEU A 33 10.25 -3.32 4.34
N ILE A 34 11.34 -3.98 3.95
CA ILE A 34 11.87 -5.13 4.69
C ILE A 34 12.45 -4.68 6.04
N ARG A 35 13.23 -3.59 6.06
CA ARG A 35 13.84 -3.05 7.28
C ARG A 35 12.81 -2.50 8.27
N SER A 36 11.72 -1.91 7.79
CA SER A 36 10.59 -1.46 8.61
C SER A 36 9.76 -2.63 9.13
N GLY A 37 9.86 -3.80 8.49
CA GLY A 37 9.10 -4.99 8.82
C GLY A 37 7.70 -5.01 8.19
N GLU A 38 7.38 -4.06 7.32
CA GLU A 38 6.12 -4.01 6.57
C GLU A 38 6.04 -5.12 5.52
N LEU A 39 7.15 -5.43 4.86
CA LEU A 39 7.22 -6.52 3.89
C LEU A 39 7.96 -7.72 4.48
N PRO A 40 7.27 -8.86 4.74
CA PRO A 40 7.90 -10.04 5.30
C PRO A 40 8.96 -10.63 4.35
N ALA A 41 10.20 -10.74 4.83
CA ALA A 41 11.30 -11.37 4.11
C ALA A 41 12.18 -12.22 5.05
N ILE A 42 12.82 -13.23 4.47
CA ILE A 42 13.73 -14.14 5.16
C ILE A 42 15.16 -13.80 4.77
N ARG A 43 16.04 -13.70 5.77
CA ARG A 43 17.48 -13.57 5.52
C ARG A 43 18.15 -14.94 5.48
N VAL A 44 18.81 -15.25 4.36
CA VAL A 44 19.48 -16.55 4.19
C VAL A 44 20.82 -16.54 4.92
N GLY A 45 20.82 -17.03 6.16
CA GLY A 45 22.01 -17.06 7.02
C GLY A 45 22.35 -15.72 7.67
N SER A 46 23.44 -15.69 8.45
CA SER A 46 23.79 -14.54 9.31
C SER A 46 24.18 -13.27 8.56
N SER A 47 24.56 -13.38 7.28
CA SER A 47 25.02 -12.27 6.43
C SER A 47 24.53 -12.34 4.99
N GLY A 48 23.62 -13.27 4.67
CA GLY A 48 23.21 -13.49 3.28
C GLY A 48 22.10 -12.57 2.79
N PRO A 49 21.63 -12.80 1.54
CA PRO A 49 20.62 -11.97 0.91
C PRO A 49 19.24 -12.16 1.53
N TRP A 50 18.41 -11.13 1.41
CA TRP A 50 16.98 -11.21 1.69
C TRP A 50 16.25 -11.96 0.58
N ARG A 51 15.24 -12.73 0.98
CA ARG A 51 14.35 -13.49 0.11
C ARG A 51 12.91 -13.24 0.52
N ILE A 52 12.11 -12.78 -0.43
CA ILE A 52 10.70 -12.48 -0.21
C ILE A 52 9.91 -13.66 -0.76
N GLU A 53 9.05 -14.27 0.04
CA GLU A 53 8.17 -15.30 -0.49
C GLU A 53 7.10 -14.64 -1.36
N ARG A 54 6.85 -15.19 -2.57
CA ARG A 54 5.87 -14.60 -3.50
C ARG A 54 4.52 -14.35 -2.85
N THR A 55 3.99 -15.34 -2.12
CA THR A 55 2.68 -15.23 -1.47
C THR A 55 2.65 -14.11 -0.44
N GLN A 56 3.77 -13.84 0.24
CA GLN A 56 3.84 -12.73 1.21
C GLN A 56 3.83 -11.37 0.51
N LEU A 57 4.46 -11.25 -0.67
CA LEU A 57 4.36 -10.04 -1.48
C LEU A 57 2.92 -9.80 -1.93
N GLU A 58 2.23 -10.82 -2.44
CA GLU A 58 0.82 -10.72 -2.86
C GLU A 58 -0.10 -10.33 -1.69
N VAL A 59 0.06 -10.98 -0.53
CA VAL A 59 -0.70 -10.63 0.68
C VAL A 59 -0.46 -9.18 1.10
N TRP A 60 0.79 -8.71 1.08
CA TRP A 60 1.11 -7.33 1.39
C TRP A 60 0.41 -6.35 0.42
N ILE A 61 0.41 -6.65 -0.88
CA ILE A 61 -0.30 -5.85 -1.90
C ILE A 61 -1.79 -5.77 -1.58
N GLU A 62 -2.43 -6.91 -1.27
CA GLU A 62 -3.85 -6.96 -0.90
C GLU A 62 -4.15 -6.13 0.36
N GLU A 63 -3.28 -6.21 1.37
CA GLU A 63 -3.39 -5.42 2.60
C GLU A 63 -3.27 -3.92 2.32
N GLN A 64 -2.34 -3.48 1.46
CA GLN A 64 -2.22 -2.07 1.09
C GLN A 64 -3.47 -1.55 0.37
N TYR A 65 -4.08 -2.36 -0.49
CA TYR A 65 -5.35 -2.01 -1.14
C TYR A 65 -6.51 -1.92 -0.15
N GLU A 66 -6.58 -2.83 0.83
CA GLU A 66 -7.59 -2.79 1.88
C GLU A 66 -7.43 -1.57 2.79
N LEU A 67 -6.20 -1.22 3.19
CA LEU A 67 -5.90 0.00 3.96
C LEU A 67 -6.34 1.25 3.19
N THR A 68 -6.01 1.34 1.91
CA THR A 68 -6.42 2.44 1.04
C THR A 68 -7.95 2.52 0.94
N ARG A 69 -8.63 1.39 0.72
CA ARG A 69 -10.11 1.33 0.67
C ARG A 69 -10.76 1.81 1.96
N ARG A 70 -10.24 1.40 3.12
CA ARG A 70 -10.73 1.86 4.42
C ARG A 70 -10.55 3.37 4.55
N HIS A 71 -9.37 3.89 4.26
CA HIS A 71 -9.09 5.32 4.39
C HIS A 71 -10.02 6.18 3.51
N SER A 72 -10.26 5.77 2.26
CA SER A 72 -11.20 6.47 1.36
C SER A 72 -12.65 6.43 1.86
N ALA A 73 -13.10 5.32 2.48
CA ALA A 73 -14.44 5.22 3.06
C ALA A 73 -14.63 6.18 4.26
N TRP A 74 -13.60 6.34 5.10
CA TRP A 74 -13.62 7.32 6.20
C TRP A 74 -13.69 8.76 5.68
N GLN A 75 -12.93 9.10 4.63
CA GLN A 75 -12.96 10.45 4.03
C GLN A 75 -14.35 10.80 3.48
N GLN A 76 -15.03 9.86 2.79
CA GLN A 76 -16.38 10.12 2.26
C GLN A 76 -17.42 10.35 3.37
N GLY A 77 -17.28 9.70 4.53
CA GLY A 77 -18.15 9.91 5.70
C GLY A 77 -17.96 11.29 6.36
N GLU A 78 -16.74 11.82 6.36
CA GLU A 78 -16.42 13.14 6.93
C GLU A 78 -16.99 14.29 6.07
N PHE A 79 -16.97 14.15 4.74
CA PHE A 79 -17.58 15.14 3.83
C PHE A 79 -19.12 15.13 3.86
N ALA A 80 -19.76 13.97 4.05
CA ALA A 80 -21.22 13.88 4.16
C ALA A 80 -21.75 14.69 5.36
N ASN A 81 -21.03 14.67 6.49
CA ASN A 81 -21.44 15.36 7.71
C ASN A 81 -21.32 16.90 7.59
N ILE A 82 -20.36 17.43 6.83
CA ILE A 82 -20.13 18.88 6.66
C ILE A 82 -21.21 19.53 5.77
N VAL A 83 -21.72 18.81 4.76
CA VAL A 83 -22.77 19.30 3.86
C VAL A 83 -24.12 19.40 4.56
N GLU A 84 -24.41 18.51 5.51
CA GLU A 84 -25.71 18.47 6.20
C GLU A 84 -25.81 19.57 7.29
N LEU A 85 -24.71 19.94 7.94
CA LEU A 85 -24.65 20.97 8.98
C LEU A 85 -24.66 22.42 8.45
N SER A 86 -24.39 22.64 7.17
CA SER A 86 -24.30 23.98 6.58
C SER A 86 -25.64 24.55 6.08
N GLY A 87 -26.72 23.75 6.08
CA GLY A 87 -28.06 24.18 5.64
C GLY A 87 -28.90 24.95 6.68
N ALA A 88 -28.50 25.01 7.95
CA ALA A 88 -29.37 25.47 9.04
C ALA A 88 -29.08 26.92 9.49
N ARG A 89 -29.01 27.91 8.59
CA ARG A 89 -28.89 29.31 9.04
C ARG A 89 -29.28 30.46 8.11
N THR A 90 -30.39 30.41 7.36
CA THR A 90 -31.01 31.67 6.89
C THR A 90 -32.53 31.52 6.67
N ALA A 91 -33.31 31.55 7.74
CA ALA A 91 -34.73 31.85 7.64
C ALA A 91 -35.13 32.77 8.80
N ARG A 92 -35.81 33.88 8.46
CA ARG A 92 -36.16 35.09 9.23
C ARG A 92 -35.10 36.18 9.04
N LEU A 93 -35.42 37.32 8.42
CA LEU A 93 -36.34 38.33 8.97
C LEU A 93 -37.13 39.14 7.90
N ARG A 94 -38.45 39.22 8.16
CA ARG A 94 -39.53 40.21 7.91
C ARG A 94 -39.68 41.01 6.58
N PRO A 95 -40.93 41.12 6.06
CA PRO A 95 -41.32 42.17 5.12
C PRO A 95 -41.60 43.49 5.87
N VAL A 96 -41.26 44.62 5.23
CA VAL A 96 -41.62 45.98 5.66
C VAL A 96 -42.52 46.58 4.58
N ASP A 97 -43.75 46.90 4.95
CA ASP A 97 -44.60 47.94 4.34
C ASP A 97 -44.87 48.98 5.44
#